data_AF-A0A2G9ULF3-F1
#
_entry.id   AF-A0A2G9ULF3-F1
#
_cell.length_a   1.000
_cell.length_b   1.000
_cell.length_c   1.000
_cell.angle_alpha   90.00
_cell.angle_beta   90.00
_cell.angle_gamma   90.00
#
_symmetry.space_group_name_H-M   'P 1'
#
loop_
_entity.id
_entity.type
_entity.pdbx_description
1 polymer ?
#
loop_
_entity_poly.entity_id
_entity_poly.type
_entity_poly.pdbx_seq_one_letter_code
_entity_poly.pdbx_strand_id
1 'polypeptide(L)'
;MHRSAIDALVGRMRERSLPYLSDTGAFSANSKLPESTIFAIAYSWLREFGSFRTKSFELGKAPSIGGPGAVVEVDETNVTRRKYNRGRIVQRKKWLFGGIERGSGRAFMVLVGRRDAATLTNIILKFIRPGTTIMSDSRRAYSQLSRLPAGYRHLTVDHMVNFVDPHTGAHTQNIESLRQKCKMVPKRKYRSNTKRYTDYIREILWRREFGEPKEIIFNFFEHIAEIYPC
;
A
#
# COMPACT_ATOMS: atom_id res chain seq x y z
N MET A 1 -40.16 5.76 6.94
CA MET A 1 -39.23 6.91 7.09
C MET A 1 -37.90 6.76 6.34
N HIS A 2 -37.37 5.56 6.06
CA HIS A 2 -36.05 5.41 5.41
C HIS A 2 -36.00 5.52 3.86
N ARG A 3 -37.10 5.33 3.13
CA ARG A 3 -37.14 5.49 1.65
C ARG A 3 -36.95 6.95 1.21
N SER A 4 -37.57 7.88 1.93
CA SER A 4 -37.54 9.32 1.64
C SER A 4 -36.13 9.92 1.68
N ALA A 5 -35.24 9.43 2.55
CA ALA A 5 -33.86 9.90 2.61
C ALA A 5 -32.99 9.36 1.46
N ILE A 6 -33.30 8.14 0.98
CA ILE A 6 -32.62 7.49 -0.15
C ILE A 6 -33.01 8.21 -1.45
N ASP A 7 -34.30 8.47 -1.64
CA ASP A 7 -34.81 9.18 -2.82
C ASP A 7 -34.31 10.63 -2.86
N ALA A 8 -34.15 11.28 -1.69
CA ALA A 8 -33.57 12.61 -1.59
C ALA A 8 -32.06 12.65 -1.90
N LEU A 9 -31.31 11.59 -1.58
CA LEU A 9 -29.87 11.51 -1.85
C LEU A 9 -29.59 11.21 -3.33
N VAL A 10 -30.36 10.29 -3.91
CA VAL A 10 -30.35 9.98 -5.35
C VAL A 10 -30.85 11.17 -6.17
N GLY A 11 -31.87 11.89 -5.68
CA GLY A 11 -32.35 13.14 -6.28
C GLY A 11 -31.30 14.25 -6.26
N ARG A 12 -30.61 14.46 -5.14
CA ARG A 12 -29.51 15.44 -5.04
C ARG A 12 -28.29 15.10 -5.90
N MET A 13 -28.05 13.82 -6.18
CA MET A 13 -27.02 13.38 -7.13
C MET A 13 -27.41 13.65 -8.59
N ARG A 14 -28.72 13.68 -8.90
CA ARG A 14 -29.25 14.03 -10.24
C ARG A 14 -29.32 15.55 -10.49
N GLU A 15 -29.63 16.34 -9.47
CA GLU A 15 -29.81 17.80 -9.60
C GLU A 15 -28.51 18.61 -9.68
N ARG A 16 -27.37 18.02 -9.27
CA ARG A 16 -26.05 18.60 -9.55
C ARG A 16 -25.54 18.07 -10.88
N SER A 17 -26.06 18.63 -11.95
CA SER A 17 -25.45 18.59 -13.29
C SER A 17 -24.07 19.27 -13.25
N LEU A 18 -23.07 18.56 -12.72
CA LEU A 18 -21.71 18.73 -13.16
C LEU A 18 -21.64 18.14 -14.58
N PRO A 19 -21.17 18.87 -15.59
CA PRO A 19 -21.25 18.50 -17.00
C PRO A 19 -20.43 17.26 -17.41
N TYR A 20 -20.01 16.43 -16.45
CA TYR A 20 -19.26 15.20 -16.65
C TYR A 20 -20.06 13.92 -16.29
N LEU A 21 -21.34 14.06 -15.94
CA LEU A 21 -22.24 12.95 -15.58
C LEU A 21 -23.28 12.67 -16.68
N SER A 22 -22.84 12.50 -17.93
CA SER A 22 -23.68 11.89 -18.97
C SER A 22 -23.59 10.36 -19.00
N ASP A 23 -22.62 9.75 -18.31
CA ASP A 23 -22.43 8.29 -18.32
C ASP A 23 -22.52 7.67 -16.92
N THR A 24 -23.71 7.72 -16.32
CA THR A 24 -24.07 6.72 -15.27
C THR A 24 -24.21 5.30 -15.84
N GLY A 25 -23.92 5.09 -17.12
CA GLY A 25 -23.90 3.77 -17.77
C GLY A 25 -22.68 2.91 -17.46
N ALA A 26 -21.55 3.47 -17.02
CA ALA A 26 -20.30 2.70 -17.01
C ALA A 26 -20.18 1.64 -15.90
N PHE A 27 -20.70 1.87 -14.69
CA PHE A 27 -20.54 0.89 -13.60
C PHE A 27 -21.63 -0.17 -13.58
N SER A 28 -22.90 0.23 -13.76
CA SER A 28 -24.04 -0.69 -13.79
C SER A 28 -24.08 -1.56 -15.06
N ALA A 29 -23.52 -1.09 -16.18
CA ALA A 29 -23.39 -1.91 -17.38
C ALA A 29 -22.28 -2.97 -17.28
N ASN A 30 -21.27 -2.77 -16.42
CA ASN A 30 -20.08 -3.61 -16.33
C ASN A 30 -20.03 -4.55 -15.11
N SER A 31 -21.07 -4.57 -14.27
CA SER A 31 -21.13 -5.40 -13.06
C SER A 31 -22.46 -6.15 -12.95
N LYS A 32 -22.41 -7.49 -12.81
CA LYS A 32 -23.58 -8.36 -12.59
C LYS A 32 -24.19 -8.26 -11.17
N LEU A 33 -23.71 -7.33 -10.34
CA LEU A 33 -24.16 -7.22 -8.96
C LEU A 33 -25.44 -6.37 -8.88
N PRO A 34 -26.48 -6.82 -8.14
CA PRO A 34 -27.64 -5.98 -7.85
C PRO A 34 -27.23 -4.67 -7.17
N GLU A 35 -27.93 -3.57 -7.42
CA GLU A 35 -27.68 -2.27 -6.76
C GLU A 35 -27.66 -2.40 -5.22
N SER A 36 -28.53 -3.24 -4.66
CA SER A 36 -28.56 -3.55 -3.23
C SER A 36 -27.29 -4.25 -2.74
N THR A 37 -26.67 -5.07 -3.58
CA THR A 37 -25.41 -5.75 -3.30
C THR A 37 -24.23 -4.80 -3.41
N ILE A 38 -24.24 -3.92 -4.42
CA ILE A 38 -23.27 -2.83 -4.56
C ILE A 38 -23.34 -1.91 -3.35
N PHE A 39 -24.54 -1.51 -2.92
CA PHE A 39 -24.75 -0.67 -1.74
C PHE A 39 -24.32 -1.39 -0.45
N ALA A 40 -24.64 -2.68 -0.30
CA ALA A 40 -24.19 -3.47 0.85
C ALA A 40 -22.67 -3.67 0.87
N ILE A 41 -22.03 -3.85 -0.29
CA ILE A 41 -20.57 -3.90 -0.43
C ILE A 41 -19.97 -2.54 -0.09
N ALA A 42 -20.49 -1.44 -0.65
CA ALA A 42 -20.02 -0.07 -0.40
C ALA A 42 -20.24 0.39 1.05
N TYR A 43 -21.34 -0.05 1.69
CA TYR A 43 -21.64 0.18 3.09
C TYR A 43 -20.76 -0.66 4.00
N SER A 44 -20.57 -1.95 3.68
CA SER A 44 -19.59 -2.81 4.39
C SER A 44 -18.16 -2.34 4.16
N TRP A 45 -17.89 -1.69 3.03
CA TRP A 45 -16.63 -1.05 2.68
C TRP A 45 -16.41 0.20 3.53
N LEU A 46 -17.38 1.10 3.64
CA LEU A 46 -17.34 2.26 4.55
C LEU A 46 -17.24 1.86 6.03
N ARG A 47 -17.88 0.75 6.43
CA ARG A 47 -18.03 0.34 7.84
C ARG A 47 -16.96 -0.65 8.34
N GLU A 48 -16.51 -1.57 7.50
CA GLU A 48 -15.72 -2.76 7.88
C GLU A 48 -14.60 -3.09 6.87
N PHE A 49 -13.83 -2.07 6.47
CA PHE A 49 -12.63 -2.28 5.69
C PHE A 49 -11.64 -3.22 6.41
N GLY A 50 -11.48 -4.41 5.84
CA GLY A 50 -10.74 -5.53 6.43
C GLY A 50 -11.29 -6.92 6.05
N SER A 51 -12.47 -6.98 5.42
CA SER A 51 -13.06 -8.24 4.93
C SER A 51 -13.09 -8.37 3.40
N PHE A 52 -13.06 -7.25 2.66
CA PHE A 52 -13.02 -7.30 1.20
C PHE A 52 -11.65 -7.81 0.76
N ARG A 53 -11.61 -9.04 0.25
CA ARG A 53 -10.42 -9.61 -0.39
C ARG A 53 -10.05 -8.68 -1.53
N THR A 54 -9.01 -7.87 -1.31
CA THR A 54 -8.46 -6.93 -2.28
C THR A 54 -7.78 -7.73 -3.39
N LYS A 55 -8.60 -8.23 -4.32
CA LYS A 55 -8.17 -8.94 -5.52
C LYS A 55 -7.36 -8.05 -6.46
N SER A 56 -7.28 -6.73 -6.25
CA SER A 56 -6.35 -5.87 -7.00
C SER A 56 -4.87 -6.19 -6.74
N PHE A 57 -4.52 -6.77 -5.57
CA PHE A 57 -3.21 -7.42 -5.38
C PHE A 57 -3.15 -8.86 -5.93
N GLU A 58 -4.29 -9.44 -6.30
CA GLU A 58 -4.42 -10.75 -6.97
C GLU A 58 -4.59 -10.63 -8.50
N LEU A 59 -4.67 -9.41 -9.09
CA LEU A 59 -4.71 -9.13 -10.53
C LEU A 59 -3.38 -9.50 -11.27
N GLY A 60 -2.60 -10.44 -10.70
CA GLY A 60 -1.42 -11.02 -11.34
C GLY A 60 -0.22 -10.08 -11.49
N LYS A 61 -0.33 -8.79 -11.15
CA LYS A 61 0.79 -7.84 -11.19
C LYS A 61 1.08 -7.31 -9.80
N ALA A 62 2.10 -7.88 -9.15
CA ALA A 62 2.75 -7.22 -8.03
C ALA A 62 3.13 -5.78 -8.47
N PRO A 63 2.84 -4.73 -7.68
CA PRO A 63 3.21 -3.38 -8.05
C PRO A 63 4.73 -3.31 -8.20
N SER A 64 5.19 -3.26 -9.45
CA SER A 64 6.59 -3.08 -9.79
C SER A 64 6.84 -1.58 -9.89
N ILE A 65 7.61 -1.05 -8.95
CA ILE A 65 7.94 0.37 -8.83
C ILE A 65 9.37 0.63 -9.29
N GLY A 66 9.71 1.90 -9.53
CA GLY A 66 11.01 2.30 -10.02
C GLY A 66 11.18 2.12 -11.53
N GLY A 67 12.44 2.03 -11.93
CA GLY A 67 12.93 1.99 -13.31
C GLY A 67 14.15 2.89 -13.50
N PRO A 68 14.74 2.91 -14.69
CA PRO A 68 15.80 3.86 -15.03
C PRO A 68 15.39 5.30 -14.70
N GLY A 69 16.25 6.03 -13.97
CA GLY A 69 15.98 7.40 -13.52
C GLY A 69 15.11 7.53 -12.26
N ALA A 70 14.46 6.46 -11.82
CA ALA A 70 13.65 6.47 -10.60
C ALA A 70 14.50 6.19 -9.34
N VAL A 71 14.02 6.71 -8.20
CA VAL A 71 14.61 6.49 -6.89
C VAL A 71 13.61 5.79 -5.97
N VAL A 72 14.01 4.67 -5.37
CA VAL A 72 13.18 3.92 -4.42
C VAL A 72 13.90 3.85 -3.07
N GLU A 73 13.23 4.32 -2.02
CA GLU A 73 13.71 4.15 -0.64
C GLU A 73 13.23 2.80 -0.12
N VAL A 74 14.12 2.00 0.49
CA VAL A 74 13.79 0.71 1.10
C VAL A 74 14.24 0.67 2.55
N ASP A 75 13.42 0.04 3.39
CA ASP A 75 13.72 -0.13 4.82
C ASP A 75 12.89 -1.29 5.39
N GLU A 76 13.40 -1.95 6.43
CA GLU A 76 12.68 -2.95 7.18
C GLU A 76 12.53 -2.61 8.65
N THR A 77 11.48 -3.14 9.26
CA THR A 77 11.27 -2.95 10.69
C THR A 77 10.62 -4.12 11.37
N ASN A 78 10.92 -4.26 12.66
CA ASN A 78 10.29 -5.28 13.47
C ASN A 78 8.88 -4.83 13.88
N VAL A 79 7.86 -5.63 13.56
CA VAL A 79 6.45 -5.36 13.92
C VAL A 79 6.02 -6.08 15.21
N THR A 80 6.84 -6.99 15.70
CA THR A 80 6.63 -7.76 16.94
C THR A 80 7.41 -7.23 18.14
N ARG A 81 8.36 -6.31 17.92
CA ARG A 81 9.19 -5.72 18.98
C ARG A 81 8.33 -4.81 19.84
N ARG A 82 8.44 -4.99 21.15
CA ARG A 82 7.80 -4.15 22.15
C ARG A 82 8.31 -2.72 22.04
N LYS A 83 7.39 -1.75 21.97
CA LYS A 83 7.75 -0.32 22.11
C LYS A 83 8.11 -0.10 23.59
N TYR A 84 9.27 0.50 23.87
CA TYR A 84 9.77 0.73 25.25
C TYR A 84 9.91 -0.53 26.12
N ASN A 85 10.12 -1.70 25.51
CA ASN A 85 10.20 -3.00 26.20
C ASN A 85 8.95 -3.39 27.04
N ARG A 86 7.83 -2.68 26.89
CA ARG A 86 6.58 -2.96 27.62
C ARG A 86 5.64 -3.89 26.83
N GLY A 87 4.98 -4.81 27.54
CA GLY A 87 3.96 -5.72 27.00
C GLY A 87 4.43 -7.16 26.74
N ARG A 88 3.56 -7.95 26.08
CA ARG A 88 3.76 -9.39 25.80
C ARG A 88 4.94 -9.64 24.86
N ILE A 89 5.74 -10.67 25.17
CA ILE A 89 6.81 -11.17 24.31
C ILE A 89 6.19 -12.02 23.20
N VAL A 90 6.53 -11.72 21.95
CA VAL A 90 6.18 -12.56 20.80
C VAL A 90 7.41 -13.38 20.44
N GLN A 91 7.30 -14.72 20.52
CA GLN A 91 8.43 -15.62 20.31
C GLN A 91 8.98 -15.57 18.87
N ARG A 92 8.09 -15.51 17.86
CA ARG A 92 8.48 -15.42 16.46
C ARG A 92 8.48 -13.96 15.99
N LYS A 93 9.67 -13.43 15.74
CA LYS A 93 9.82 -12.07 15.20
C LYS A 93 9.21 -12.00 13.80
N LYS A 94 8.40 -10.99 13.54
CA LYS A 94 7.97 -10.62 12.19
C LYS A 94 8.54 -9.29 11.81
N TRP A 95 8.90 -9.18 10.54
CA TRP A 95 9.45 -7.98 9.95
C TRP A 95 8.51 -7.50 8.86
N LEU A 96 8.43 -6.19 8.73
CA LEU A 96 7.77 -5.52 7.63
C LEU A 96 8.86 -4.85 6.81
N PHE A 97 9.05 -5.32 5.59
CA PHE A 97 9.97 -4.75 4.62
C PHE A 97 9.16 -4.07 3.54
N GLY A 98 9.62 -2.93 3.04
CA GLY A 98 8.93 -2.25 1.96
C GLY A 98 9.81 -1.25 1.24
N GLY A 99 9.27 -0.75 0.15
CA GLY A 99 9.89 0.29 -0.64
C GLY A 99 8.87 1.31 -1.10
N ILE A 100 9.31 2.56 -1.24
CA ILE A 100 8.52 3.66 -1.78
C ILE A 100 9.30 4.40 -2.85
N GLU A 101 8.66 4.60 -3.99
CA GLU A 101 9.17 5.41 -5.10
C GLU A 101 8.98 6.90 -4.79
N ARG A 102 10.07 7.66 -4.90
CA ARG A 102 10.04 9.12 -4.72
C ARG A 102 9.25 9.77 -5.87
N GLY A 103 8.49 10.80 -5.56
CA GLY A 103 7.71 11.57 -6.53
C GLY A 103 6.36 10.93 -6.89
N SER A 104 6.29 9.62 -7.14
CA SER A 104 5.03 8.94 -7.51
C SER A 104 4.17 8.54 -6.31
N GLY A 105 4.79 8.35 -5.14
CA GLY A 105 4.10 7.84 -3.95
C GLY A 105 3.76 6.34 -4.01
N ARG A 106 4.04 5.65 -5.12
CA ARG A 106 3.83 4.21 -5.27
C ARG A 106 4.73 3.44 -4.31
N ALA A 107 4.20 2.39 -3.70
CA ALA A 107 4.92 1.66 -2.66
C ALA A 107 4.50 0.19 -2.60
N PHE A 108 5.40 -0.63 -2.05
CA PHE A 108 5.10 -2.01 -1.66
C PHE A 108 5.48 -2.24 -0.20
N MET A 109 4.75 -3.14 0.47
CA MET A 109 5.01 -3.53 1.85
C MET A 109 4.73 -5.02 2.02
N VAL A 110 5.72 -5.76 2.50
CA VAL A 110 5.72 -7.22 2.60
C VAL A 110 6.08 -7.64 4.02
N LEU A 111 5.25 -8.50 4.60
CA LEU A 111 5.56 -9.19 5.86
C LEU A 111 6.51 -10.35 5.58
N VAL A 112 7.64 -10.38 6.29
CA VAL A 112 8.64 -11.43 6.18
C VAL A 112 8.97 -12.01 7.56
N GLY A 113 9.22 -13.33 7.59
CA GLY A 113 9.69 -14.01 8.80
C GLY A 113 11.18 -13.77 9.07
N ARG A 114 11.95 -13.51 8.01
CA ARG A 114 13.40 -13.31 8.05
C ARG A 114 13.78 -12.06 7.24
N ARG A 115 14.83 -11.36 7.68
CA ARG A 115 15.36 -10.13 7.04
C ARG A 115 16.80 -10.33 6.55
N ASP A 116 17.14 -11.57 6.18
CA ASP A 116 18.46 -11.88 5.61
C ASP A 116 18.61 -11.30 4.20
N ALA A 117 19.86 -11.14 3.77
CA ALA A 117 20.19 -10.51 2.48
C ALA A 117 19.49 -11.19 1.30
N ALA A 118 19.40 -12.53 1.30
CA ALA A 118 18.74 -13.29 0.25
C ALA A 118 17.24 -12.98 0.18
N THR A 119 16.54 -13.00 1.32
CA THR A 119 15.11 -12.69 1.41
C THR A 119 14.82 -11.27 0.92
N LEU A 120 15.59 -10.28 1.38
CA LEU A 120 15.38 -8.87 0.98
C LEU A 120 15.72 -8.66 -0.51
N THR A 121 16.81 -9.25 -1.00
CA THR A 121 17.21 -9.19 -2.41
C THR A 121 16.11 -9.77 -3.32
N ASN A 122 15.54 -10.93 -2.96
CA ASN A 122 14.47 -11.54 -3.74
C ASN A 122 13.22 -10.66 -3.80
N ILE A 123 12.90 -9.95 -2.72
CA ILE A 123 11.78 -9.01 -2.71
C ILE A 123 12.12 -7.78 -3.57
N ILE A 124 13.33 -7.24 -3.46
CA ILE A 124 13.79 -6.12 -4.29
C ILE A 124 13.67 -6.47 -5.79
N LEU A 125 14.20 -7.63 -6.20
CA LEU A 125 14.12 -8.09 -7.60
C LEU A 125 12.67 -8.29 -8.08
N LYS A 126 11.76 -8.64 -7.17
CA LYS A 126 10.34 -8.84 -7.50
C LYS A 126 9.57 -7.53 -7.65
N PHE A 127 9.85 -6.53 -6.82
CA PHE A 127 9.03 -5.31 -6.71
C PHE A 127 9.71 -4.05 -7.25
N ILE A 128 11.02 -4.05 -7.49
CA ILE A 128 11.77 -2.89 -7.96
C ILE A 128 12.35 -3.18 -9.34
N ARG A 129 11.99 -2.37 -10.33
CA ARG A 129 12.45 -2.56 -11.72
C ARG A 129 13.98 -2.41 -11.84
N PRO A 130 14.63 -3.18 -12.74
CA PRO A 130 16.05 -2.99 -13.07
C PRO A 130 16.41 -1.53 -13.40
N GLY A 131 17.65 -1.14 -13.15
CA GLY A 131 18.14 0.22 -13.39
C GLY A 131 17.71 1.28 -12.36
N THR A 132 16.98 0.89 -11.32
CA THR A 132 16.53 1.81 -10.26
C THR A 132 17.68 2.23 -9.35
N THR A 133 17.66 3.48 -8.88
CA THR A 133 18.49 3.90 -7.74
C THR A 133 17.78 3.55 -6.43
N ILE A 134 18.35 2.63 -5.65
CA ILE A 134 17.83 2.22 -4.35
C ILE A 134 18.54 3.00 -3.25
N MET A 135 17.77 3.60 -2.33
CA MET A 135 18.26 4.22 -1.11
C MET A 135 17.91 3.36 0.09
N SER A 136 18.87 3.00 0.94
CA SER A 136 18.62 2.24 2.18
C SER A 136 19.45 2.76 3.35
N ASP A 137 19.19 2.22 4.55
CA ASP A 137 20.15 2.34 5.65
C ASP A 137 21.46 1.58 5.34
N SER A 138 22.53 1.87 6.09
CA SER A 138 23.85 1.25 5.93
C SER A 138 23.94 -0.20 6.41
N ARG A 139 22.85 -0.98 6.36
CA ARG A 139 22.87 -2.38 6.83
C ARG A 139 23.54 -3.31 5.83
N ARG A 140 24.34 -4.24 6.38
CA ARG A 140 25.05 -5.29 5.62
C ARG A 140 24.14 -6.15 4.74
N ALA A 141 22.86 -6.29 5.05
CA ALA A 141 21.92 -7.04 4.21
C ALA A 141 21.77 -6.44 2.79
N TYR A 142 22.07 -5.15 2.63
CA TYR A 142 21.99 -4.42 1.37
C TYR A 142 23.34 -4.30 0.63
N SER A 143 24.45 -4.79 1.20
CA SER A 143 25.79 -4.53 0.65
C SER A 143 26.05 -5.15 -0.73
N GLN A 144 25.19 -6.09 -1.16
CA GLN A 144 25.30 -6.74 -2.47
C GLN A 144 24.42 -6.10 -3.56
N LEU A 145 23.60 -5.10 -3.24
CA LEU A 145 22.62 -4.55 -4.19
C LEU A 145 23.28 -3.96 -5.44
N SER A 146 24.40 -3.24 -5.28
CA SER A 146 25.17 -2.67 -6.38
C SER A 146 25.85 -3.72 -7.28
N ARG A 147 25.97 -4.97 -6.81
CA ARG A 147 26.58 -6.08 -7.57
C ARG A 147 25.57 -6.93 -8.31
N LEU A 148 24.27 -6.63 -8.18
CA LEU A 148 23.22 -7.38 -8.87
C LEU A 148 23.26 -7.09 -10.38
N PRO A 149 23.06 -8.09 -11.24
CA PRO A 149 23.12 -7.93 -12.70
C PRO A 149 22.01 -7.02 -13.26
N ALA A 150 20.99 -6.71 -12.46
CA ALA A 150 19.86 -5.85 -12.83
C ALA A 150 20.21 -4.34 -12.86
N GLY A 151 21.49 -3.96 -12.72
CA GLY A 151 21.94 -2.58 -12.91
C GLY A 151 21.44 -1.61 -11.84
N TYR A 152 21.18 -2.08 -10.61
CA TYR A 152 20.78 -1.20 -9.52
C TYR A 152 21.94 -0.31 -9.09
N ARG A 153 21.66 0.99 -8.92
CA ARG A 153 22.54 1.88 -8.18
C ARG A 153 22.11 1.89 -6.72
N HIS A 154 23.04 1.73 -5.79
CA HIS A 154 22.73 1.70 -4.37
C HIS A 154 23.36 2.89 -3.66
N LEU A 155 22.54 3.66 -2.96
CA LEU A 155 22.92 4.75 -2.08
C LEU A 155 22.55 4.38 -0.65
N THR A 156 23.46 4.65 0.28
CA THR A 156 23.28 4.33 1.70
C THR A 156 23.27 5.59 2.54
N VAL A 157 22.49 5.57 3.62
CA VAL A 157 22.47 6.64 4.61
C VAL A 157 22.88 6.07 5.95
N ASP A 158 23.92 6.66 6.53
CA ASP A 158 24.32 6.34 7.89
C ASP A 158 23.56 7.22 8.88
N HIS A 159 22.49 6.66 9.46
CA HIS A 159 21.67 7.32 10.47
C HIS A 159 22.38 7.57 11.80
N MET A 160 23.60 7.07 12.01
CA MET A 160 24.43 7.46 13.16
C MET A 160 25.11 8.81 12.94
N VAL A 161 25.32 9.20 11.68
CA VAL A 161 26.10 10.38 11.31
C VAL A 161 25.18 11.48 10.77
N ASN A 162 24.26 11.15 9.87
CA ASN A 162 23.42 12.11 9.17
C ASN A 162 21.98 11.61 8.97
N PHE A 163 21.00 12.52 9.08
CA PHE A 163 19.59 12.23 8.73
C PHE A 163 19.32 12.27 7.22
N VAL A 164 20.13 13.06 6.51
CA VAL A 164 20.19 13.16 5.05
C VAL A 164 21.67 13.18 4.69
N ASP A 165 22.10 12.31 3.80
CA ASP A 165 23.49 12.31 3.34
C ASP A 165 23.80 13.62 2.59
N PRO A 166 24.75 14.44 3.04
CA PRO A 166 24.97 15.78 2.48
C PRO A 166 25.62 15.76 1.08
N HIS A 167 26.25 14.67 0.67
CA HIS A 167 26.91 14.55 -0.64
C HIS A 167 25.96 13.99 -1.70
N THR A 168 25.15 13.01 -1.34
CA THR A 168 24.28 12.27 -2.26
C THR A 168 22.81 12.67 -2.14
N GLY A 169 22.43 13.40 -1.09
CA GLY A 169 21.04 13.73 -0.77
C GLY A 169 20.19 12.53 -0.34
N ALA A 170 20.82 11.37 -0.08
CA ALA A 170 20.11 10.15 0.25
C ALA A 170 19.43 10.26 1.63
N HIS A 171 18.18 9.79 1.70
CA HIS A 171 17.42 9.63 2.96
C HIS A 171 16.30 8.58 2.79
N THR A 172 15.82 8.04 3.90
CA THR A 172 14.76 7.01 3.95
C THR A 172 13.47 7.51 4.63
N GLN A 173 13.34 8.82 4.84
CA GLN A 173 12.23 9.43 5.58
C GLN A 173 10.83 9.07 5.04
N ASN A 174 10.66 8.93 3.73
CA ASN A 174 9.35 8.62 3.16
C ASN A 174 8.92 7.20 3.52
N ILE A 175 9.85 6.24 3.42
CA ILE A 175 9.58 4.85 3.82
C ILE A 175 9.39 4.74 5.33
N GLU A 176 10.14 5.50 6.14
CA GLU A 176 9.96 5.54 7.59
C GLU A 176 8.56 6.02 7.99
N SER A 177 8.07 7.08 7.35
CA SER A 177 6.73 7.64 7.58
C SER A 177 5.63 6.66 7.18
N LEU A 178 5.71 6.06 5.98
CA LEU A 178 4.76 5.04 5.52
C LEU A 178 4.70 3.85 6.49
N ARG A 179 5.86 3.37 6.91
CA ARG A 179 6.03 2.26 7.84
C ARG A 179 5.45 2.56 9.21
N GLN A 180 5.57 3.80 9.71
CA GLN A 180 4.91 4.21 10.94
C GLN A 180 3.39 4.12 10.82
N LYS A 181 2.80 4.56 9.69
CA LYS A 181 1.36 4.40 9.42
C LYS A 181 0.96 2.92 9.47
N CYS A 182 1.70 2.04 8.78
CA CYS A 182 1.48 0.59 8.81
C CYS A 182 1.64 -0.04 10.22
N LYS A 183 2.39 0.58 11.12
CA LYS A 183 2.57 0.11 12.51
C LYS A 183 1.53 0.62 13.50
N MET A 184 0.76 1.65 13.16
CA MET A 184 -0.26 2.21 14.06
C MET A 184 -1.57 1.43 14.03
N VAL A 185 -1.84 0.80 12.90
CA VAL A 185 -2.93 -0.14 12.60
C VAL A 185 -3.19 -1.22 13.68
N PRO A 186 -2.19 -1.87 14.30
CA PRO A 186 -2.42 -3.07 15.09
C PRO A 186 -2.74 -2.84 16.57
N LYS A 187 -2.61 -1.62 17.10
CA LYS A 187 -2.71 -1.43 18.57
C LYS A 187 -4.14 -1.24 19.09
N ARG A 188 -5.05 -0.73 18.26
CA ARG A 188 -6.39 -0.30 18.72
C ARG A 188 -7.52 -1.27 18.39
N LYS A 189 -7.38 -2.12 17.37
CA LYS A 189 -8.52 -2.87 16.81
C LYS A 189 -8.37 -4.39 16.79
N TYR A 190 -7.19 -4.98 16.54
CA TYR A 190 -7.09 -6.44 16.34
C TYR A 190 -5.80 -7.05 16.92
N ARG A 191 -5.96 -7.87 17.95
CA ARG A 191 -4.90 -8.71 18.54
C ARG A 191 -4.39 -9.71 17.50
N SER A 192 -3.12 -9.60 17.11
CA SER A 192 -2.28 -10.68 16.58
C SER A 192 -2.72 -11.44 15.30
N ASN A 193 -3.75 -11.00 14.55
CA ASN A 193 -4.14 -11.68 13.31
C ASN A 193 -3.33 -11.18 12.11
N THR A 194 -2.46 -12.05 11.58
CA THR A 194 -1.54 -11.71 10.48
C THR A 194 -2.27 -11.40 9.16
N LYS A 195 -3.37 -12.10 8.89
CA LYS A 195 -4.17 -11.89 7.68
C LYS A 195 -4.81 -10.50 7.67
N ARG A 196 -5.43 -10.12 8.80
CA ARG A 196 -5.97 -8.76 8.96
C ARG A 196 -4.89 -7.67 8.87
N TYR A 197 -3.67 -7.99 9.31
CA TYR A 197 -2.55 -7.05 9.19
C TYR A 197 -2.13 -6.82 7.72
N THR A 198 -2.05 -7.88 6.92
CA THR A 198 -1.78 -7.75 5.48
C THR A 198 -2.89 -7.02 4.75
N ASP A 199 -4.15 -7.27 5.10
CA ASP A 199 -5.30 -6.63 4.43
C ASP A 199 -5.31 -5.10 4.65
N TYR A 200 -4.94 -4.66 5.85
CA TYR A 200 -4.84 -3.22 6.12
C TYR A 200 -3.63 -2.57 5.46
N ILE A 201 -2.49 -3.26 5.40
CA ILE A 201 -1.35 -2.76 4.64
C ILE A 201 -1.76 -2.52 3.18
N ARG A 202 -2.49 -3.47 2.58
CA ARG A 202 -3.04 -3.30 1.22
C ARG A 202 -3.97 -2.12 1.12
N GLU A 203 -4.84 -1.89 2.11
CA GLU A 203 -5.71 -0.72 2.15
C GLU A 203 -4.90 0.59 2.16
N ILE A 204 -3.88 0.73 3.02
CA ILE A 204 -3.02 1.93 3.05
C ILE A 204 -2.39 2.16 1.68
N LEU A 205 -1.86 1.11 1.05
CA LEU A 205 -1.19 1.20 -0.24
C LEU A 205 -2.19 1.60 -1.34
N TRP A 206 -3.36 0.97 -1.37
CA TRP A 206 -4.41 1.29 -2.34
C TRP A 206 -4.90 2.73 -2.20
N ARG A 207 -5.14 3.21 -0.98
CA ARG A 207 -5.52 4.63 -0.74
C ARG A 207 -4.41 5.60 -1.13
N ARG A 208 -3.15 5.17 -1.07
CA ARG A 208 -2.02 6.02 -1.46
C ARG A 208 -1.91 6.15 -2.97
N GLU A 209 -2.24 5.10 -3.70
CA GLU A 209 -2.15 5.07 -5.17
C GLU A 209 -3.43 5.57 -5.86
N PHE A 210 -4.60 5.34 -5.26
CA PHE A 210 -5.91 5.60 -5.89
C PHE A 210 -6.87 6.43 -5.00
N GLY A 211 -6.42 6.90 -3.84
CA GLY A 211 -7.30 7.49 -2.83
C GLY A 211 -7.46 9.00 -2.90
N GLU A 212 -7.34 9.60 -4.10
CA GLU A 212 -7.65 11.01 -4.29
C GLU A 212 -9.07 11.30 -3.77
N PRO A 213 -9.29 12.31 -2.90
CA PRO A 213 -10.54 12.43 -2.12
C PRO A 213 -11.82 12.48 -2.97
N LYS A 214 -11.71 12.98 -4.20
CA LYS A 214 -12.85 13.10 -5.14
C LYS A 214 -13.08 11.84 -5.97
N GLU A 215 -12.08 10.97 -6.10
CA GLU A 215 -12.08 9.82 -7.00
C GLU A 215 -12.09 8.49 -6.25
N ILE A 216 -11.77 8.48 -4.96
CA ILE A 216 -11.60 7.25 -4.17
C ILE A 216 -12.81 6.30 -4.23
N ILE A 217 -14.03 6.83 -4.26
CA ILE A 217 -15.23 6.00 -4.38
C ILE A 217 -15.37 5.44 -5.81
N PHE A 218 -15.07 6.24 -6.84
CA PHE A 218 -15.13 5.82 -8.23
C PHE A 218 -14.05 4.77 -8.54
N ASN A 219 -12.80 5.05 -8.19
CA ASN A 219 -11.67 4.13 -8.32
C ASN A 219 -11.95 2.82 -7.59
N PHE A 220 -12.67 2.85 -6.46
CA PHE A 220 -13.02 1.62 -5.78
C PHE A 220 -14.00 0.76 -6.59
N PHE A 221 -15.07 1.37 -7.11
CA PHE A 221 -16.06 0.66 -7.89
C PHE A 221 -15.48 0.14 -9.21
N GLU A 222 -14.70 0.93 -9.93
CA GLU A 222 -14.03 0.49 -11.16
C GLU A 222 -13.15 -0.75 -10.92
N HIS A 223 -12.28 -0.71 -9.90
CA HIS A 223 -11.46 -1.87 -9.58
C HIS A 223 -12.29 -3.09 -9.13
N ILE A 224 -13.46 -2.91 -8.49
CA ILE A 224 -14.38 -4.03 -8.23
C ILE A 224 -14.89 -4.64 -9.52
N ALA A 225 -15.29 -3.82 -10.49
CA ALA A 225 -15.81 -4.30 -11.77
C ALA A 225 -14.75 -5.09 -12.55
N GLU A 226 -13.49 -4.61 -12.57
CA GLU A 226 -12.37 -5.35 -13.18
C GLU A 226 -12.13 -6.72 -12.56
N ILE A 227 -12.33 -6.82 -11.24
CA ILE A 227 -12.11 -8.03 -10.46
C ILE A 227 -13.23 -9.06 -10.68
N TYR A 228 -14.43 -8.60 -11.00
CA TYR A 228 -15.61 -9.42 -11.23
C TYR A 228 -16.23 -9.06 -12.60
N PRO A 229 -15.51 -9.35 -13.71
CA PRO A 229 -15.95 -9.00 -15.04
C PRO A 229 -17.20 -9.82 -15.44
N CYS A 230 -18.00 -9.25 -16.35
CA CYS A 230 -19.21 -9.87 -16.89
C CYS A 230 -18.93 -11.15 -17.69
#